data_AF-A0A524AB97-F1
#
_entry.id   AF-A0A524AB97-F1
#
_cell.length_a   1.000
_cell.length_b   1.000
_cell.length_c   1.000
_cell.angle_alpha   90.00
_cell.angle_beta   90.00
_cell.angle_gamma   90.00
#
_symmetry.space_group_name_H-M   'P 1'
#
loop_
_entity.id
_entity.type
_entity.pdbx_description
1 polymer ?
#
loop_
_entity_poly.entity_id
_entity_poly.type
_entity_poly.pdbx_seq_one_letter_code
_entity_poly.pdbx_strand_id
1 'polypeptide(L)' 'SLALAFFIAGMTLSAALIFVTIASAFVSFKGGLDPDNVVIPIVTAIGDVLGVTCLLIAIKIVGV' A
#
# COMPACT_ATOMS: atom_id res chain seq x y z
N SER A 1 -5.51 -13.61 18.57
CA SER A 1 -6.14 -13.62 17.24
C SER A 1 -5.90 -12.31 16.50
N LEU A 2 -6.38 -11.16 17.00
CA LEU A 2 -6.27 -9.87 16.30
C LEU A 2 -4.81 -9.42 16.02
N ALA A 3 -3.89 -9.62 16.96
CA ALA A 3 -2.46 -9.29 16.77
C ALA A 3 -1.82 -10.04 15.59
N LEU A 4 -2.21 -11.30 15.35
CA LEU A 4 -1.72 -12.10 14.22
C LEU A 4 -2.24 -11.55 12.89
N ALA A 5 -3.51 -11.11 12.86
CA ALA A 5 -4.11 -10.48 11.69
C ALA A 5 -3.38 -9.18 11.32
N PHE A 6 -3.06 -8.33 12.30
CA PHE A 6 -2.29 -7.11 12.05
C PHE A 6 -0.87 -7.40 11.55
N PHE A 7 -0.21 -8.43 12.08
CA PHE A 7 1.15 -8.79 11.67
C PHE A 7 1.20 -9.30 10.23
N ILE A 8 0.25 -10.16 9.84
CA ILE A 8 0.12 -10.68 8.47
C ILE A 8 -0.26 -9.55 7.51
N ALA A 9 -1.28 -8.74 7.85
CA ALA A 9 -1.68 -7.59 7.04
C ALA A 9 -0.53 -6.61 6.83
N GLY A 10 0.23 -6.29 7.89
CA GLY A 10 1.35 -5.37 7.82
C GLY A 10 2.47 -5.86 6.90
N MET A 11 2.84 -7.14 6.97
CA MET A 11 3.86 -7.70 6.07
C MET A 11 3.42 -7.67 4.61
N THR A 12 2.19 -8.12 4.32
CA THR A 12 1.67 -8.14 2.95
C THR A 12 1.51 -6.72 2.39
N LEU A 13 1.02 -5.78 3.21
CA LEU A 13 0.87 -4.39 2.82
C LEU A 13 2.22 -3.72 2.54
N SER A 14 3.22 -3.93 3.41
CA SER A 14 4.54 -3.31 3.25
C SER A 14 5.22 -3.75 1.95
N ALA A 15 5.14 -5.05 1.62
CA ALA A 15 5.65 -5.57 0.35
C ALA A 15 4.91 -4.96 -0.86
N ALA A 16 3.58 -4.83 -0.79
CA ALA A 16 2.78 -4.22 -1.86
C ALA A 16 3.10 -2.72 -2.02
N LEU A 17 3.24 -1.99 -0.92
CA LEU A 17 3.56 -0.56 -0.92
C LEU A 17 4.92 -0.24 -1.52
N ILE A 18 5.94 -1.07 -1.26
CA ILE A 18 7.26 -0.92 -1.89
C ILE A 18 7.11 -0.99 -3.43
N PHE A 19 6.33 -1.96 -3.93
CA PHE A 19 6.12 -2.12 -5.36
C PHE A 19 5.37 -0.93 -5.98
N VAL A 20 4.31 -0.47 -5.29
CA VAL A 20 3.53 0.72 -5.70
C VAL A 20 4.41 1.97 -5.72
N THR A 21 5.24 2.16 -4.70
CA THR A 21 6.12 3.33 -4.57
C THR A 21 7.16 3.38 -5.70
N ILE A 22 7.74 2.23 -6.06
CA ILE A 22 8.66 2.13 -7.18
C ILE A 22 7.92 2.43 -8.49
N ALA A 23 6.75 1.80 -8.72
CA ALA A 23 5.96 2.02 -9.93
C ALA A 23 5.54 3.48 -10.10
N SER A 24 5.07 4.14 -9.04
CA SER A 24 4.69 5.56 -9.06
C SER A 24 5.88 6.49 -9.29
N ALA A 25 7.05 6.18 -8.72
CA ALA A 25 8.27 6.92 -8.96
C ALA A 25 8.69 6.84 -10.44
N PHE A 26 8.62 5.65 -11.04
CA PHE A 26 8.87 5.47 -12.48
C PHE A 26 7.87 6.23 -13.36
N VAL A 27 6.58 6.22 -13.00
CA VAL A 27 5.53 6.95 -13.74
C VAL A 27 5.80 8.46 -13.72
N SER A 28 6.17 9.02 -12.57
CA SER A 28 6.47 10.47 -12.49
C SER A 28 7.77 10.85 -13.18
N PHE A 29 8.81 10.02 -13.08
CA PHE A 29 10.05 10.21 -13.85
C PHE A 29 9.81 10.22 -15.36
N LYS A 30 8.91 9.37 -15.85
CA LYS A 30 8.58 9.26 -17.27
C LYS A 30 7.64 10.36 -17.78
N GLY A 31 6.86 10.96 -16.88
CA GLY A 31 5.96 12.08 -17.17
C GLY A 31 6.61 13.47 -17.13
N GLY A 32 7.85 13.60 -16.63
CA GLY A 32 8.49 14.91 -16.42
C GLY A 32 7.75 15.80 -15.42
N LEU A 33 6.88 15.20 -14.61
CA LEU A 33 6.08 15.85 -13.58
C LEU A 33 6.84 15.80 -12.26
N ASP A 34 6.78 16.88 -11.49
CA ASP A 34 7.39 16.91 -10.16
C ASP A 34 6.78 15.79 -9.31
N PRO A 35 7.60 14.82 -8.87
CA PRO A 35 7.09 13.67 -8.15
C PRO A 35 6.38 14.07 -6.85
N ASP A 36 6.74 15.20 -6.26
CA ASP A 36 6.08 15.69 -5.05
C ASP A 36 4.62 16.10 -5.27
N ASN A 37 4.26 16.56 -6.47
CA ASN A 37 2.90 16.98 -6.79
C ASN A 37 2.01 15.82 -7.26
N VAL A 38 2.61 14.70 -7.68
CA VAL A 38 1.88 13.60 -8.34
C VAL A 38 2.13 12.25 -7.67
N VAL A 39 3.37 11.88 -7.35
CA VAL A 39 3.71 10.63 -6.66
C VAL A 39 3.15 10.62 -5.26
N ILE A 40 3.35 11.68 -4.47
CA ILE A 40 2.94 11.71 -3.06
C ILE A 40 1.43 11.43 -2.91
N PRO A 41 0.51 12.21 -3.53
CA PRO A 41 -0.92 11.95 -3.39
C PRO A 41 -1.35 10.59 -3.98
N ILE A 42 -0.72 10.13 -5.07
CA ILE A 42 -1.05 8.83 -5.69
C ILE A 42 -0.63 7.67 -4.79
N VAL A 43 0.60 7.68 -4.28
CA VAL A 43 1.12 6.61 -3.41
C VAL A 43 0.33 6.54 -2.12
N THR A 44 0.02 7.69 -1.50
CA THR A 44 -0.80 7.74 -0.29
C THR A 44 -2.20 7.20 -0.55
N ALA A 45 -2.88 7.64 -1.61
CA ALA A 45 -4.24 7.15 -1.92
C ALA A 45 -4.27 5.64 -2.22
N ILE A 46 -3.32 5.14 -3.02
CA ILE A 46 -3.21 3.70 -3.29
C ILE A 46 -2.86 2.94 -2.01
N GLY A 47 -1.99 3.51 -1.18
CA GLY A 47 -1.58 2.92 0.09
C GLY A 47 -2.71 2.80 1.10
N ASP A 48 -3.58 3.80 1.19
CA ASP A 48 -4.77 3.75 2.04
C ASP A 48 -5.74 2.64 1.59
N VAL A 49 -6.02 2.57 0.27
CA VAL A 49 -6.92 1.54 -0.28
C VAL A 49 -6.36 0.14 -0.09
N LEU A 50 -5.08 -0.06 -0.42
CA LEU A 50 -4.41 -1.35 -0.22
C LEU A 50 -4.32 -1.70 1.26
N GLY A 51 -4.05 -0.72 2.12
CA GLY A 51 -3.94 -0.89 3.57
C GLY A 51 -5.23 -1.44 4.16
N VAL A 52 -6.35 -0.76 3.89
CA VAL A 52 -7.67 -1.19 4.36
C VAL A 52 -8.03 -2.56 3.77
N THR A 53 -7.81 -2.78 2.47
CA THR A 53 -8.12 -4.06 1.82
C THR A 53 -7.35 -5.22 2.43
N CYS A 54 -6.04 -5.05 2.62
CA CYS A 54 -5.17 -6.08 3.17
C CYS A 54 -5.51 -6.40 4.64
N LEU A 55 -5.83 -5.37 5.42
CA LEU A 55 -6.25 -5.50 6.81
C LEU A 55 -7.59 -6.24 6.93
N LEU A 56 -8.57 -5.90 6.10
CA LEU A 56 -9.87 -6.60 6.05
C LEU A 56 -9.72 -8.08 5.66
N ILE A 57 -8.87 -8.38 4.67
CA ILE A 57 -8.59 -9.76 4.26
C ILE A 57 -7.93 -10.54 5.42
N ALA A 58 -6.94 -9.96 6.10
CA ALA A 58 -6.27 -10.63 7.20
C ALA A 58 -7.22 -10.91 8.38
N ILE A 59 -8.12 -9.98 8.71
CA ILE A 59 -9.16 -10.20 9.73
C ILE A 59 -10.06 -11.36 9.32
N LYS A 60 -10.53 -11.37 8.06
CA LYS A 60 -11.36 -12.46 7.50
C LYS A 60 -10.68 -13.83 7.56
N ILE A 61 -9.38 -13.91 7.24
CA ILE A 61 -8.62 -15.17 7.23
C ILE A 61 -8.40 -15.69 8.65
N VAL A 62 -8.12 -14.80 9.61
CA VAL A 62 -7.89 -15.20 11.01
C VAL A 62 -9.21 -15.58 11.71
N GLY A 63 -10.36 -15.29 11.10
CA GLY A 63 -11.67 -15.70 11.62
C GLY A 63 -12.08 -14.93 12.88
N VAL A 64 -11.65 -13.66 12.97
CA VAL A 64 -12.18 -12.69 13.95
C VAL A 64 -13.38 -12.00 13.33
#